data_AF-D3STH3-F1
#
_entry.id   AF-D3STH3-F1
#
_cell.length_a   1.000
_cell.length_b   1.000
_cell.length_c   1.000
_cell.angle_alpha   90.00
_cell.angle_beta   90.00
_cell.angle_gamma   90.00
#
_symmetry.space_group_name_H-M   'P 1'
#
loop_
_entity.id
_entity.type
_entity.pdbx_description
1 polymer ?
#
loop_
_entity_poly.entity_id
_entity_poly.type
_entity_poly.pdbx_seq_one_letter_code
_entity_poly.pdbx_strand_id
1 'polypeptide(L)' 'MAAYDEINAVYEQHFQESDPAQTTVGVCELLGGASVTLDAVTALE' A
#
# COMPACT_ATOMS: atom_id res chain seq x y z
N MET A 1 -9.01 6.82 3.64
CA MET A 1 -9.59 5.47 3.85
C MET A 1 -10.46 4.99 2.69
N ALA A 2 -11.07 5.86 1.87
CA ALA A 2 -12.01 5.44 0.82
C ALA A 2 -11.41 4.47 -0.23
N ALA A 3 -10.10 4.54 -0.50
CA ALA A 3 -9.42 3.65 -1.43
C ALA A 3 -8.88 2.36 -0.79
N TYR A 4 -9.18 2.07 0.49
CA TYR A 4 -8.55 0.97 1.22
C TYR A 4 -8.78 -0.40 0.56
N ASP A 5 -10.04 -0.70 0.20
CA ASP A 5 -10.38 -1.99 -0.41
C ASP A 5 -9.78 -2.15 -1.81
N GLU A 6 -9.72 -1.06 -2.58
CA GLU A 6 -9.09 -1.05 -3.91
C GLU A 6 -7.58 -1.30 -3.82
N ILE A 7 -6.91 -0.70 -2.85
CA ILE A 7 -5.48 -0.94 -2.62
C ILE A 7 -5.22 -2.37 -2.17
N ASN A 8 -6.05 -2.95 -1.30
CA ASN A 8 -5.89 -4.35 -0.90
C ASN A 8 -6.06 -5.30 -2.10
N ALA A 9 -7.02 -5.05 -2.99
CA ALA A 9 -7.18 -5.85 -4.21
C ALA A 9 -5.96 -5.75 -5.14
N VAL A 10 -5.27 -4.62 -5.17
CA VAL A 10 -4.00 -4.45 -5.89
C VAL A 10 -2.88 -5.24 -5.20
N TYR A 11 -2.81 -5.22 -3.86
CA TYR A 11 -1.84 -6.03 -3.11
C TYR A 11 -1.97 -7.52 -3.43
N GLU A 12 -3.19 -8.07 -3.41
CA GLU A 12 -3.46 -9.49 -3.71
C GLU A 12 -3.03 -9.89 -5.13
N GLN A 13 -3.05 -8.96 -6.08
CA GLN A 13 -2.59 -9.21 -7.45
C GLN A 13 -1.06 -9.27 -7.57
N HIS A 14 -0.34 -8.55 -6.70
CA HIS A 14 1.11 -8.40 -6.77
C HIS A 14 1.87 -9.28 -5.77
N PHE A 15 1.26 -9.61 -4.63
CA PHE A 15 1.85 -10.42 -3.56
C PHE A 15 1.08 -11.74 -3.46
N GLN A 16 1.41 -12.70 -4.33
CA GLN A 16 0.67 -13.96 -4.45
C GLN A 16 1.11 -15.03 -3.46
N GLU A 17 2.38 -15.00 -3.03
CA GLU A 17 2.95 -16.04 -2.15
C GLU A 17 2.99 -15.63 -0.68
N SER A 18 3.32 -14.36 -0.40
CA SER A 18 3.34 -13.84 0.96
C SER A 18 3.00 -12.36 0.98
N ASP A 19 2.03 -12.00 1.81
CA ASP A 19 1.76 -10.60 2.11
C ASP A 19 2.87 -10.02 2.98
N PRO A 20 3.53 -8.92 2.56
CA PRO A 20 4.48 -8.24 3.42
C PRO A 20 3.78 -7.69 4.65
N ALA A 21 4.51 -7.64 5.77
CA ALA A 21 4.03 -6.91 6.93
C ALA A 21 3.81 -5.43 6.56
N GLN A 22 2.62 -4.91 6.85
CA GLN A 22 2.24 -3.55 6.45
C GLN A 22 1.51 -2.78 7.56
N THR A 23 1.45 -1.46 7.39
CA THR A 23 0.61 -0.58 8.19
C THR A 23 -0.01 0.47 7.27
N THR A 24 -1.33 0.64 7.37
CA THR A 24 -2.08 1.60 6.56
C THR A 24 -2.69 2.65 7.47
N VAL A 25 -2.50 3.93 7.14
CA VAL A 25 -3.06 5.05 7.89
C VAL A 25 -3.80 6.00 6.97
N GLY A 26 -4.89 6.59 7.46
CA GLY A 26 -5.55 7.69 6.78
C GLY A 26 -4.83 9.01 7.09
N VAL A 27 -4.57 9.81 6.06
CA VAL A 27 -3.98 11.15 6.18
C VAL A 27 -4.90 12.19 5.52
N CYS A 28 -4.72 13.46 5.88
CA CYS A 28 -5.53 14.55 5.32
C CYS A 28 -5.18 14.84 3.86
N GLU A 29 -3.90 14.75 3.50
CA GLU A 29 -3.40 15.06 2.16
C GLU A 29 -2.11 14.28 1.88
N LEU A 30 -1.83 14.01 0.61
CA LEU A 30 -0.60 13.42 0.10
C LEU A 30 0.02 14.32 -0.96
N LEU A 31 1.34 14.20 -1.15
CA LEU A 31 2.10 15.03 -2.07
C LEU A 31 1.52 14.94 -3.49
N GLY A 32 1.35 16.09 -4.14
CA GLY A 32 0.87 16.16 -5.52
C GLY A 32 -0.58 15.73 -5.72
N GLY A 33 -1.38 15.63 -4.63
CA GLY A 33 -2.76 15.16 -4.70
C GLY A 33 -2.88 13.66 -4.96
N ALA A 34 -1.84 12.89 -4.66
CA ALA A 34 -1.87 11.43 -4.79
C ALA A 34 -3.01 10.82 -3.95
N SER A 35 -3.62 9.74 -4.45
CA SER A 35 -4.65 9.00 -3.71
C SER A 35 -4.06 8.01 -2.69
N VAL A 36 -2.84 7.55 -2.94
CA VAL A 36 -2.06 6.67 -2.05
C VAL A 36 -0.57 6.96 -2.21
N THR A 37 0.20 6.72 -1.17
CA THR A 37 1.67 6.66 -1.21
C THR A 37 2.10 5.45 -0.41
N LEU A 38 3.09 4.72 -0.91
CA LEU A 38 3.60 3.48 -0.32
C LEU A 38 5.12 3.58 -0.20
N ASP A 39 5.60 3.41 1.03
CA ASP A 39 7.02 3.22 1.33
C ASP A 39 7.23 1.77 1.77
N ALA A 40 8.32 1.16 1.34
CA ALA A 40 8.61 -0.24 1.61
C ALA A 40 10.09 -0.48 1.92
N VAL A 41 10.34 -1.55 2.69
CA VAL A 41 11.68 -2.09 2.93
C VAL A 41 11.67 -3.54 2.46
N THR A 42 12.70 -3.91 1.70
CA THR A 42 12.90 -5.28 1.24
C THR A 42 14.29 -5.76 1.61
N ALA A 43 14.42 -7.06 1.88
CA ALA A 43 15.72 -7.72 1.86
C ALA A 43 16.20 -7.83 0.40
N LEU A 44 17.52 -7.76 0.21
CA LEU A 44 18.18 -8.10 -1.05
C LEU A 44 18.90 -9.44 -0.85
N GLU A 45 18.85 -10.29 -1.87
CA GLU A 45 19.64 -11.53 -1.93
C GLU A 45 21.07 -11.28 -2.42
#